data_AF-A0A060BKQ2-F1
#
_entry.id   AF-A0A060BKQ2-F1
#
_cell.length_a   1.000
_cell.length_b   1.000
_cell.length_c   1.000
_cell.angle_alpha   90.00
_cell.angle_beta   90.00
_cell.angle_gamma   90.00
#
_symmetry.space_group_name_H-M   'P 1'
#
loop_
_entity.id
_entity.type
_entity.pdbx_description
1 polymer ?
#
loop_
_entity_poly.entity_id
_entity_poly.type
_entity_poly.pdbx_seq_one_letter_code
_entity_poly.pdbx_strand_id
1 'polypeptide(L)'
;EIADRADLVLVDGKPLIWISKIYGRLIKEKISGSDFVPILCKRAAEMGYSVFIIGGKPGIAEKAKANLERELPNIKNCWYVCASFWF
;
A
#
# COMPACT_ATOMS: atom_id res chain seq x y z
N GLU A 1 5.01 14.55 13.94
CA GLU A 1 3.60 14.98 14.04
C GLU A 1 2.63 14.13 13.23
N ILE A 2 2.70 14.08 11.89
CA ILE A 2 1.76 13.27 11.08
C ILE A 2 1.89 11.77 11.40
N ALA A 3 3.12 11.24 11.43
CA ALA A 3 3.37 9.84 11.79
C ALA A 3 2.93 9.52 13.23
N ASP A 4 3.11 10.45 14.17
CA ASP A 4 2.75 10.24 15.58
C ASP A 4 1.23 10.19 15.81
N ARG A 5 0.45 10.70 14.86
CA ARG A 5 -1.02 10.72 14.89
C ARG A 5 -1.66 9.66 13.99
N ALA A 6 -0.87 8.85 13.29
CA ALA A 6 -1.38 7.79 12.44
C ALA A 6 -1.78 6.57 13.29
N ASP A 7 -2.92 5.95 12.98
CA ASP A 7 -3.37 4.73 13.66
C ASP A 7 -2.42 3.54 13.41
N LEU A 8 -1.66 3.56 12.32
CA LEU A 8 -0.68 2.55 11.95
C LEU A 8 0.55 3.18 11.31
N VAL A 9 1.72 2.89 11.89
CA VAL A 9 3.03 3.26 11.33
C VAL A 9 3.82 1.98 11.06
N LEU A 10 4.10 1.73 9.77
CA LEU A 10 4.86 0.56 9.33
C LEU A 10 6.35 0.89 9.23
N VAL A 11 7.18 -0.11 9.54
CA VAL A 11 8.63 0.01 9.41
C VAL A 11 9.03 -0.35 7.98
N ASP A 12 9.30 0.69 7.18
CA ASP A 12 9.85 0.51 5.84
C ASP A 12 11.34 0.91 5.80
N GLY A 13 12.20 -0.09 5.60
CA GLY A 13 13.63 0.11 5.41
C GLY A 13 14.51 -0.58 6.46
N LYS A 14 15.67 -1.05 6.00
CA LYS A 14 16.69 -1.70 6.83
C LYS A 14 17.33 -0.78 7.90
N PRO A 15 17.53 0.54 7.67
CA PRO A 15 18.13 1.41 8.68
C PRO A 15 17.37 1.42 10.01
N LEU A 16 16.02 1.42 9.95
CA LEU A 16 15.19 1.39 11.15
C LEU A 16 15.38 0.11 11.96
N ILE A 17 15.51 -1.04 11.29
CA ILE A 17 15.83 -2.32 11.94
C ILE A 17 17.21 -2.29 12.59
N TRP A 18 18.22 -1.71 11.91
CA TRP A 18 19.57 -1.63 12.48
C TRP A 18 19.63 -0.74 13.72
N ILE A 19 19.00 0.43 13.67
CA ILE A 19 18.91 1.34 14.82
C ILE A 19 18.17 0.66 15.97
N SER A 20 17.07 -0.02 15.68
CA SER A 20 16.32 -0.84 16.63
C SER A 20 17.21 -1.83 17.40
N LYS A 21 18.13 -2.50 16.71
CA LYS A 21 19.10 -3.42 17.33
C LYS A 21 20.08 -2.69 18.25
N ILE A 22 20.59 -1.53 17.83
CA ILE A 22 21.53 -0.72 18.63
C ILE A 22 20.88 -0.26 19.94
N TYR A 23 19.61 0.15 19.89
CA TYR A 23 18.87 0.62 21.07
C TYR A 23 18.22 -0.50 21.89
N GLY A 24 18.52 -1.78 21.60
CA GLY A 24 17.97 -2.93 22.33
C GLY A 24 16.45 -3.12 22.20
N ARG A 25 15.80 -2.42 21.26
CA ARG A 25 14.36 -2.51 21.00
C ARG A 25 14.14 -3.15 19.64
N LEU A 26 14.07 -4.48 19.61
CA LEU A 26 13.94 -5.24 18.36
C LEU A 26 12.57 -4.99 17.70
N ILE A 27 12.61 -4.45 16.48
CA ILE A 27 11.46 -4.42 15.58
C ILE A 27 11.29 -5.83 15.01
N LYS A 28 10.07 -6.36 15.06
CA LYS A 28 9.77 -7.74 14.65
C LYS A 28 10.02 -7.98 13.16
N GLU A 29 9.58 -7.05 12.31
CA GLU A 29 9.65 -7.22 10.85
C GLU A 29 9.67 -5.89 10.11
N LYS A 30 10.25 -5.89 8.90
CA LYS A 30 10.14 -4.81 7.92
C LYS A 30 8.90 -5.09 7.07
N ILE A 31 7.99 -4.13 6.97
CA ILE A 31 6.81 -4.22 6.10
C ILE A 31 6.86 -3.05 5.14
N SER A 32 7.17 -3.32 3.87
CA SER A 32 7.14 -2.28 2.84
C SER A 32 5.72 -2.07 2.33
N GLY A 33 5.44 -0.85 1.83
CA GLY A 33 4.14 -0.56 1.21
C GLY A 33 3.83 -1.50 0.05
N SER A 34 4.82 -1.87 -0.76
CA SER A 34 4.65 -2.80 -1.88
C SER A 34 4.29 -4.22 -1.47
N ASP A 35 4.75 -4.67 -0.30
CA ASP A 35 4.39 -5.98 0.24
C ASP A 35 3.00 -5.93 0.91
N PHE A 36 2.66 -4.79 1.52
CA PHE A 36 1.43 -4.63 2.29
C PHE A 36 0.19 -4.42 1.41
N VAL A 37 0.30 -3.59 0.36
CA VAL A 37 -0.84 -3.22 -0.51
C VAL A 37 -1.54 -4.45 -1.12
N PRO A 38 -0.84 -5.45 -1.70
CA PRO A 38 -1.50 -6.64 -2.25
C PRO A 38 -2.29 -7.43 -1.20
N ILE A 39 -1.75 -7.58 0.01
CA ILE A 39 -2.42 -8.26 1.12
C ILE A 39 -3.67 -7.50 1.54
N LEU A 40 -3.57 -6.17 1.62
CA LEU A 40 -4.70 -5.30 1.95
C LEU A 40 -5.80 -5.39 0.88
N CYS A 41 -5.46 -5.38 -0.40
CA CYS A 41 -6.43 -5.52 -1.49
C CYS A 41 -7.11 -6.90 -1.49
N LYS A 42 -6.36 -7.97 -1.19
CA LYS A 42 -6.95 -9.30 -1.01
C LYS A 42 -7.98 -9.30 0.11
N ARG A 43 -7.65 -8.68 1.25
CA ARG A 43 -8.58 -8.57 2.37
C ARG A 43 -9.79 -7.71 2.03
N ALA A 44 -9.60 -6.61 1.29
CA ALA A 44 -10.69 -5.78 0.79
C ALA A 44 -11.65 -6.58 -0.11
N ALA A 45 -11.12 -7.43 -1.00
CA ALA A 45 -11.94 -8.31 -1.85
C ALA A 45 -12.74 -9.32 -1.02
N GLU A 46 -12.13 -9.94 0.00
CA GLU A 46 -12.82 -10.86 0.92
C GLU A 46 -13.95 -10.18 1.71
N MET A 47 -13.73 -8.92 2.11
CA MET A 47 -14.68 -8.14 2.91
C MET A 47 -15.69 -7.36 2.05
N GLY A 48 -15.53 -7.37 0.73
CA GLY A 48 -16.38 -6.63 -0.20
C GLY A 48 -16.21 -5.11 -0.15
N TYR A 49 -15.03 -4.63 0.26
CA TYR A 49 -14.70 -3.21 0.25
C TYR A 49 -14.32 -2.71 -1.14
N SER A 50 -14.64 -1.45 -1.43
CA SER A 50 -14.20 -0.77 -2.65
C SER A 50 -12.77 -0.25 -2.51
N VAL A 51 -12.01 -0.30 -3.61
CA VAL A 51 -10.64 0.21 -3.68
C VAL A 51 -10.57 1.36 -4.69
N PHE A 52 -9.86 2.43 -4.34
CA PHE A 52 -9.66 3.60 -5.20
C PHE A 52 -8.15 3.86 -5.36
N ILE A 53 -7.66 3.84 -6.60
CA ILE A 53 -6.25 4.02 -6.93
C ILE A 53 -6.01 5.45 -7.44
N ILE A 54 -5.16 6.21 -6.75
CA ILE A 54 -4.86 7.61 -7.09
C ILE A 54 -3.38 7.76 -7.41
N GLY A 55 -3.08 8.38 -8.55
CA GLY A 55 -1.75 8.86 -8.88
C GLY A 55 -1.02 8.06 -9.94
N GLY A 56 0.29 8.26 -10.03
CA GLY A 56 1.12 7.73 -11.11
C GLY A 56 0.98 8.50 -12.42
N LYS A 57 1.89 8.19 -13.35
CA LYS A 57 1.89 8.78 -14.70
C LYS A 57 0.61 8.40 -15.47
N PRO A 58 0.27 9.11 -16.56
CA PRO A 58 -0.83 8.73 -17.43
C PRO A 58 -0.79 7.23 -17.79
N GLY A 59 -1.93 6.55 -17.60
CA GLY A 59 -2.09 5.11 -17.86
C GLY A 59 -1.59 4.18 -16.75
N ILE A 60 -0.88 4.66 -15.71
CA ILE A 60 -0.35 3.80 -14.65
C ILE A 60 -1.45 3.34 -13.69
N ALA A 61 -2.33 4.23 -13.23
CA ALA A 61 -3.42 3.84 -12.33
C ALA A 61 -4.43 2.90 -13.02
N GLU A 62 -4.68 3.11 -14.31
CA GLU A 62 -5.49 2.23 -15.15
C GLU A 62 -4.89 0.83 -15.23
N LYS A 63 -3.59 0.74 -15.54
CA LYS A 63 -2.86 -0.53 -15.58
C LYS A 63 -2.87 -1.23 -14.21
N ALA A 64 -2.72 -0.47 -13.13
CA ALA A 64 -2.78 -1.01 -11.77
C ALA A 64 -4.16 -1.61 -11.46
N LYS A 65 -5.24 -0.90 -11.80
CA LYS A 65 -6.62 -1.42 -11.70
C LYS A 65 -6.77 -2.72 -12.50
N ALA A 66 -6.38 -2.73 -13.77
CA ALA A 66 -6.55 -3.89 -14.64
C ALA A 66 -5.79 -5.12 -14.12
N ASN A 67 -4.58 -4.92 -13.60
CA ASN A 67 -3.82 -5.99 -12.95
C ASN A 67 -4.53 -6.51 -11.70
N LEU A 68 -5.06 -5.59 -10.87
CA LEU A 68 -5.73 -5.94 -9.62
C LEU A 68 -7.02 -6.72 -9.85
N GLU A 69 -7.84 -6.31 -10.81
CA GLU A 69 -9.08 -7.01 -11.18
C GLU A 69 -8.79 -8.40 -11.78
N ARG A 70 -7.67 -8.54 -12.50
CA ARG A 70 -7.22 -9.84 -13.03
C ARG A 70 -6.75 -10.78 -11.93
N GLU A 71 -6.02 -10.27 -10.94
CA GLU A 71 -5.48 -11.07 -9.83
C GLU A 71 -6.53 -11.39 -8.75
N LEU A 72 -7.50 -10.50 -8.54
CA LEU A 72 -8.54 -10.62 -7.53
C LEU A 72 -9.93 -10.46 -8.18
N PRO A 73 -10.49 -11.52 -8.81
CA PRO A 73 -11.77 -11.44 -9.54
C PRO A 73 -12.96 -11.00 -8.68
N ASN A 74 -12.88 -11.16 -7.36
CA ASN A 74 -13.92 -10.80 -6.41
C ASN A 74 -13.80 -9.37 -5.87
N ILE A 75 -12.80 -8.59 -6.30
CA ILE A 75 -12.64 -7.22 -5.85
C ILE A 75 -13.81 -6.36 -6.35
N LYS A 76 -14.48 -5.67 -5.43
CA LYS A 76 -15.65 -4.86 -5.77
C LYS A 76 -15.22 -3.44 -6.13
N ASN A 77 -15.86 -2.87 -7.15
CA ASN A 77 -15.85 -1.43 -7.44
C ASN A 77 -14.43 -0.83 -7.36
N CYS A 78 -13.48 -1.37 -8.14
CA CYS A 78 -12.13 -0.84 -8.22
C CYS A 78 -12.14 0.40 -9.13
N TRP A 79 -11.86 1.56 -8.56
CA TRP A 79 -11.83 2.84 -9.26
C TRP A 79 -10.40 3.34 -9.38
N TYR A 80 -10.16 4.22 -10.35
CA TYR A 80 -8.86 4.85 -10.50
C TYR A 80 -8.99 6.29 -10.98
N VAL A 81 -7.98 7.09 -10.66
CA VAL A 81 -7.70 8.36 -11.29
C VAL A 81 -6.20 8.46 -11.57
N CYS A 82 -5.87 8.66 -12.83
CA CYS A 82 -4.50 9.01 -13.20
C CYS A 82 -4.24 10.44 -12.72
N ALA A 83 -3.09 10.69 -12.10
CA ALA A 83 -2.65 12.06 -11.88
C ALA A 83 -2.21 12.64 -13.23
N SER A 84 -3.20 13.14 -13.98
CA SER A 84 -2.97 13.97 -15.14
C SER A 84 -2.67 15.37 -14.62
N PHE A 85 -1.55 15.58 -13.92
CA PHE A 85 -0.93 16.90 -13.71
C PHE A 85 0.30 16.80 -12.80
N TRP A 86 1.34 17.58 -13.15
CA TRP A 86 2.67 17.73 -12.53
C TRP A 86 3.73 16.67 -12.87
N PHE A 87 4.17 16.67 -14.14
CA PHE A 87 5.57 16.84 -14.56
C PHE A 87 5.59 17.45 -15.96
#